data_AF-A0A2S5CEX9-F1
#
_entry.id   AF-A0A2S5CEX9-F1
#
_cell.length_a   1.000
_cell.length_b   1.000
_cell.length_c   1.000
_cell.angle_alpha   90.00
_cell.angle_beta   90.00
_cell.angle_gamma   90.00
#
_symmetry.space_group_name_H-M   'P 1'
#
loop_
_entity.id
_entity.type
_entity.pdbx_description
1 polymer ?
#
loop_
_entity_poly.entity_id
_entity_poly.type
_entity_poly.pdbx_seq_one_letter_code
_entity_poly.pdbx_strand_id
1 'polypeptide(L)'
;MLRNISVRTFIIYFLLVVLLVIDGLIWALSKSTSLFIAVNIINVLAVLLLWSYMTKYLVTPINTVKKSIEEVTSGNLAVSIPEFGNNCAGRLIPGINSLSSNIATLVREIRASSQTAMTLSEQLSSRSAQLSVKTEQQSASLIQTAASMEQMAASTRNNADNTRLASERANLATVQARKGGELMGQVANNMQSITECAQQMTEIISLIDGIAFQTNILALNAAVEAARAGDHGKGFSVVAGEVRNLAHRSAEAAKSIKSLIDVTSNNVTQGVTVVSEAEKNMHEIVNGSGHVSKLMDEISATTAEQEKGITQITQALSELERVTQSNVAMVDELSGSSDVLKNQVIELQTRTRNFRLESGSQSDWQDAVQQEHGGYPRHAEHSF
;
A
#
# COMPACT_ATOMS: atom_id res chain seq x y z
N MET A 1 40.08 65.51 -40.76
CA MET A 1 39.95 65.22 -42.21
C MET A 1 40.64 63.90 -42.64
N LEU A 2 41.76 63.49 -42.00
CA LEU A 2 42.51 62.26 -42.35
C LEU A 2 41.85 60.93 -41.95
N ARG A 3 40.82 60.94 -41.09
CA ARG A 3 40.21 59.72 -40.51
C ARG A 3 39.47 58.85 -41.54
N ASN A 4 39.02 59.42 -42.65
CA ASN A 4 38.20 58.73 -43.65
C ASN A 4 38.97 58.39 -44.94
N ILE A 5 40.26 58.70 -45.01
CA ILE A 5 41.10 58.41 -46.17
C ILE A 5 41.66 57.00 -45.99
N SER A 6 41.52 56.14 -47.00
CA SER A 6 42.13 54.80 -46.99
C SER A 6 43.64 54.94 -46.75
N VAL A 7 44.21 54.10 -45.89
CA VAL A 7 45.66 54.06 -45.61
C VAL A 7 46.46 54.00 -46.92
N ARG A 8 45.93 53.29 -47.93
CA ARG A 8 46.50 53.25 -49.29
C ARG A 8 46.57 54.64 -49.92
N THR A 9 45.46 55.37 -49.93
CA THR A 9 45.36 56.71 -50.53
C THR A 9 46.23 57.73 -49.79
N PHE A 10 46.31 57.63 -48.47
CA PHE A 10 47.17 58.50 -47.66
C PHE A 10 48.65 58.24 -47.93
N ILE A 11 49.09 56.98 -47.95
CA ILE A 11 50.48 56.62 -48.27
C ILE A 11 50.85 57.11 -49.67
N ILE A 12 49.97 56.91 -50.66
CA ILE A 12 50.24 57.36 -52.03
C ILE A 12 50.31 58.88 -52.12
N TYR A 13 49.38 59.60 -51.50
CA TYR A 13 49.41 61.07 -51.51
C TYR A 13 50.65 61.61 -50.79
N PHE A 14 51.02 61.02 -49.65
CA PHE A 14 52.25 61.36 -48.94
C PHE A 14 53.49 61.11 -49.80
N LEU A 15 53.56 59.95 -50.46
CA LEU A 15 54.68 59.62 -51.35
C LEU A 15 54.73 60.56 -52.55
N LEU A 16 53.59 60.88 -53.17
CA LEU A 16 53.49 61.81 -54.29
C LEU A 16 53.95 63.22 -53.88
N VAL A 17 53.53 63.71 -52.72
CA VAL A 17 53.99 65.01 -52.18
C VAL A 17 55.50 65.00 -51.89
N VAL A 18 56.03 63.94 -51.27
CA VAL A 18 57.47 63.79 -51.01
C VAL A 18 58.26 63.74 -52.33
N LEU A 19 57.78 63.00 -53.32
CA LEU A 19 58.39 62.91 -54.64
C LEU A 19 58.37 64.26 -55.36
N LEU A 20 57.26 65.02 -55.31
CA LEU A 20 57.19 66.36 -55.89
C LEU A 20 58.15 67.34 -55.22
N VAL A 21 58.34 67.24 -53.90
CA VAL A 21 59.34 68.04 -53.18
C VAL A 21 60.77 67.65 -53.61
N ILE A 22 61.04 66.35 -53.78
CA ILE A 22 62.33 65.84 -54.29
C ILE A 22 62.56 66.33 -55.73
N ASP A 23 61.56 66.25 -56.59
CA ASP A 23 61.61 66.72 -57.98
C ASP A 23 61.88 68.24 -58.04
N GLY A 24 61.22 69.02 -57.16
CA GLY A 24 61.46 70.46 -57.01
C GLY A 24 62.87 70.80 -56.52
N LEU A 25 63.41 70.03 -55.57
CA LEU A 25 64.79 70.17 -55.11
C LEU A 25 65.80 69.83 -56.21
N ILE A 26 65.57 68.72 -56.93
CA ILE A 26 66.44 68.29 -58.03
C ILE A 26 66.44 69.34 -59.15
N TRP A 27 65.29 69.91 -59.48
CA TRP A 27 65.17 70.98 -60.47
C TRP A 27 65.91 72.27 -60.04
N ALA A 28 65.91 72.60 -58.74
CA ALA A 28 66.60 73.78 -58.20
C ALA A 28 68.13 73.61 -58.09
N LEU A 29 68.61 72.41 -57.76
CA LEU A 29 70.04 72.12 -57.54
C LEU A 29 70.76 71.64 -58.81
N SER A 30 70.06 70.98 -59.72
CA SER A 30 70.64 70.35 -60.91
C SER A 30 69.88 70.77 -62.17
N LYS A 31 70.57 71.51 -63.05
CA LYS A 31 70.00 71.96 -64.34
C LYS A 31 70.01 70.87 -65.44
N SER A 32 70.29 69.60 -65.10
CA SER A 32 70.40 68.49 -66.05
C SER A 32 69.07 67.75 -66.25
N THR A 33 68.57 67.73 -67.48
CA THR A 33 67.28 67.10 -67.83
C THR A 33 67.30 65.56 -67.82
N SER A 34 68.46 64.93 -68.07
CA SER A 34 68.59 63.47 -68.10
C SER A 34 68.47 62.82 -66.70
N LEU A 35 69.06 63.42 -65.66
CA LEU A 35 68.93 62.95 -64.28
C LEU A 35 67.49 63.08 -63.76
N PHE A 36 66.80 64.16 -64.14
CA PHE A 36 65.40 64.36 -63.79
C PHE A 36 64.49 63.24 -64.34
N ILE A 37 64.67 62.86 -65.61
CA ILE A 37 63.91 61.77 -66.25
C ILE A 37 64.20 60.41 -65.59
N ALA A 38 65.46 60.09 -65.33
CA ALA A 38 65.84 58.80 -64.73
C ALA A 38 65.27 58.62 -63.31
N VAL A 39 65.33 59.67 -62.48
CA VAL A 39 64.75 59.66 -61.13
C VAL A 39 63.23 59.51 -61.18
N ASN A 40 62.56 60.19 -62.10
CA ASN A 40 61.11 60.07 -62.28
C ASN A 40 60.69 58.65 -62.69
N ILE A 41 61.44 57.98 -63.56
CA ILE A 41 61.15 56.58 -63.94
C ILE A 41 61.27 55.65 -62.73
N ILE A 42 62.33 55.81 -61.92
CA ILE A 42 62.53 55.02 -60.69
C ILE A 42 61.40 55.28 -59.68
N ASN A 43 60.98 56.53 -59.53
CA ASN A 43 59.88 56.92 -58.66
C ASN A 43 58.55 56.29 -59.08
N VAL A 44 58.22 56.31 -60.37
CA VAL A 44 57.01 55.66 -60.91
C VAL A 44 57.06 54.14 -60.69
N LEU A 45 58.22 53.51 -60.93
CA LEU A 45 58.40 52.07 -60.71
C LEU A 45 58.24 51.71 -59.21
N ALA A 46 58.81 52.52 -58.32
CA ALA A 46 58.69 52.32 -56.87
C ALA A 46 57.24 52.46 -56.39
N VAL A 47 56.48 53.43 -56.91
CA VAL A 47 55.05 53.59 -56.60
C VAL A 47 54.23 52.41 -57.12
N LEU A 48 54.51 51.90 -58.33
CA LEU A 48 53.82 50.73 -58.89
C LEU A 48 54.11 49.44 -58.11
N LEU A 49 55.38 49.21 -57.73
CA LEU A 49 55.76 48.05 -56.91
C LEU A 49 55.12 48.13 -55.51
N LEU A 50 55.12 49.31 -54.88
CA LEU A 50 54.47 49.52 -53.59
C LEU A 50 52.94 49.33 -53.69
N TRP A 51 52.31 49.80 -54.76
CA TRP A 51 50.89 49.59 -55.03
C TRP A 51 50.55 48.09 -55.17
N SER A 52 51.33 47.37 -55.96
CA SER A 52 51.17 45.92 -56.16
C SER A 52 51.35 45.16 -54.85
N TYR A 53 52.39 45.49 -54.09
CA TYR A 53 52.67 44.91 -52.77
C TYR A 53 51.52 45.17 -51.78
N MET A 54 51.07 46.42 -51.64
CA MET A 54 49.96 46.79 -50.75
C MET A 54 48.64 46.10 -51.16
N THR A 55 48.37 46.00 -52.45
CA THR A 55 47.14 45.36 -52.94
C THR A 55 47.16 43.86 -52.63
N LYS A 56 48.25 43.17 -52.96
CA LYS A 56 48.38 41.71 -52.81
C LYS A 56 48.53 41.27 -51.35
N TYR A 57 49.29 42.01 -50.54
CA TYR A 57 49.66 41.59 -49.19
C TYR A 57 48.89 42.30 -48.06
N LEU A 58 48.17 43.39 -48.33
CA LEU A 58 47.37 44.09 -47.31
C LEU A 58 45.88 44.14 -47.68
N VAL A 59 45.52 44.62 -48.87
CA VAL A 59 44.11 44.84 -49.25
C VAL A 59 43.36 43.54 -49.47
N THR A 60 43.89 42.62 -50.28
CA THR A 60 43.22 41.34 -50.58
C THR A 60 42.98 40.50 -49.31
N PRO A 61 43.98 40.28 -48.43
CA PRO A 61 43.77 39.51 -47.20
C PRO A 61 42.77 40.16 -46.23
N ILE A 62 42.78 41.50 -46.10
CA ILE A 62 41.80 42.22 -45.26
C ILE A 62 40.39 42.08 -45.85
N ASN A 63 40.24 42.12 -47.18
CA ASN A 63 38.94 41.89 -47.81
C ASN A 63 38.46 40.44 -47.64
N THR A 64 39.37 39.45 -47.68
CA THR A 64 39.03 38.05 -47.36
C THR A 64 38.56 37.94 -45.91
N VAL A 65 39.30 38.52 -44.96
CA VAL A 65 38.91 38.59 -43.55
C VAL A 65 37.54 39.24 -43.38
N LYS A 66 37.30 40.38 -44.04
CA LYS A 66 36.01 41.08 -44.02
C LYS A 66 34.87 40.17 -44.52
N LYS A 67 35.06 39.52 -45.68
CA LYS A 67 34.06 38.60 -46.25
C LYS A 67 33.80 37.42 -45.32
N SER A 68 34.83 36.84 -44.70
CA SER A 68 34.64 35.74 -43.76
C SER A 68 33.94 36.16 -42.47
N ILE A 69 34.13 37.40 -42.00
CA ILE A 69 33.32 37.96 -40.92
C ILE A 69 31.86 38.14 -41.37
N GLU A 70 31.61 38.62 -42.59
CA GLU A 70 30.25 38.70 -43.16
C GLU A 70 29.58 37.31 -43.24
N GLU A 71 30.33 36.28 -43.64
CA GLU A 71 29.86 34.89 -43.64
C GLU A 71 29.54 34.40 -42.22
N VAL A 72 30.44 34.58 -41.25
CA VAL A 72 30.23 34.19 -39.84
C VAL A 72 29.02 34.92 -39.24
N THR A 73 28.87 36.21 -39.49
CA THR A 73 27.74 37.02 -39.01
C THR A 73 26.42 36.67 -39.69
N SER A 74 26.46 36.16 -40.93
CA SER A 74 25.28 35.60 -41.62
C SER A 74 24.90 34.19 -41.14
N GLY A 75 25.68 33.62 -40.21
CA GLY A 75 25.46 32.28 -39.64
C GLY A 75 26.28 31.18 -40.30
N ASN A 76 27.12 31.46 -41.30
CA ASN A 76 27.98 30.44 -41.91
C ASN A 76 29.29 30.27 -41.10
N LEU A 77 29.29 29.27 -40.21
CA LEU A 77 30.42 28.91 -39.35
C LEU A 77 31.31 27.82 -39.97
N ALA A 78 31.00 27.36 -41.18
CA ALA A 78 31.79 26.37 -41.92
C ALA A 78 33.00 27.00 -42.64
N VAL A 79 33.19 28.31 -42.54
CA VAL A 79 34.23 29.03 -43.27
C VAL A 79 35.55 29.01 -42.49
N SER A 80 36.60 28.52 -43.14
CA SER A 80 37.99 28.60 -42.66
C SER A 80 38.79 29.52 -43.58
N ILE A 81 39.48 30.51 -42.99
CA ILE A 81 40.35 31.42 -43.73
C ILE A 81 41.74 30.77 -43.82
N PRO A 82 42.31 30.54 -45.01
CA PRO A 82 43.65 30.00 -45.15
C PRO A 82 44.68 30.95 -44.53
N GLU A 83 45.71 30.39 -43.88
CA GLU A 83 46.78 31.18 -43.27
C GLU A 83 47.53 32.01 -44.32
N PHE A 84 47.80 33.28 -44.00
CA PHE A 84 48.42 34.21 -44.95
C PHE A 84 49.50 35.06 -44.28
N GLY A 85 50.78 34.67 -44.44
CA GLY A 85 51.93 35.47 -44.03
C GLY A 85 51.96 35.87 -42.54
N ASN A 86 52.99 36.63 -42.15
CA ASN A 86 53.13 37.11 -40.76
C ASN A 86 52.99 38.65 -40.64
N ASN A 87 52.30 39.27 -41.60
CA ASN A 87 52.02 40.69 -41.56
C ASN A 87 50.78 41.00 -40.69
N CYS A 88 50.47 42.28 -40.48
CA CYS A 88 49.37 42.70 -39.62
C CYS A 88 48.01 42.08 -40.02
N ALA A 89 47.78 41.83 -41.31
CA ALA A 89 46.55 41.19 -41.79
C ALA A 89 46.55 39.67 -41.53
N GLY A 90 47.70 39.01 -41.75
CA GLY A 90 47.90 37.59 -41.46
C GLY A 90 47.67 37.22 -40.00
N ARG A 91 48.12 38.07 -39.07
CA ARG A 91 47.99 37.84 -37.62
C ARG A 91 46.55 37.90 -37.09
N LEU A 92 45.58 38.41 -37.86
CA LEU A 92 44.16 38.42 -37.49
C LEU A 92 43.45 37.11 -37.85
N ILE A 93 43.94 36.39 -38.85
CA ILE A 93 43.31 35.18 -39.40
C ILE A 93 43.16 34.08 -38.34
N PRO A 94 44.20 33.73 -37.55
CA PRO A 94 44.07 32.70 -36.51
C PRO A 94 43.02 33.05 -35.45
N GLY A 95 42.92 34.33 -35.06
CA GLY A 95 41.94 34.79 -34.07
C GLY A 95 40.50 34.65 -34.56
N ILE A 96 40.24 34.95 -35.85
CA ILE A 96 38.92 34.81 -36.46
C ILE A 96 38.54 33.35 -36.68
N ASN A 97 39.48 32.52 -37.14
CA ASN A 97 39.26 31.07 -37.27
C ASN A 97 38.96 30.44 -35.90
N SER A 98 39.71 30.83 -34.85
CA SER A 98 39.45 30.37 -33.48
C SER A 98 38.08 30.82 -32.98
N LEU A 99 37.68 32.08 -33.22
CA LEU A 99 36.35 32.57 -32.86
C LEU A 99 35.23 31.80 -33.58
N SER A 100 35.35 31.62 -34.90
CA SER A 100 34.40 30.85 -35.70
C SER A 100 34.27 29.41 -35.19
N SER A 101 35.41 28.74 -34.94
CA SER A 101 35.46 27.39 -34.39
C SER A 101 34.81 27.28 -33.01
N ASN A 102 35.07 28.23 -32.12
CA ASN A 102 34.46 28.24 -30.78
C ASN A 102 32.94 28.43 -30.85
N ILE A 103 32.45 29.35 -31.69
CA ILE A 103 31.01 29.53 -31.91
C ILE A 103 30.40 28.26 -32.53
N ALA A 104 31.09 27.63 -33.49
CA ALA A 104 30.64 26.38 -34.10
C ALA A 104 30.50 25.25 -33.07
N THR A 105 31.46 25.13 -32.15
CA THR A 105 31.41 24.15 -31.05
C THR A 105 30.26 24.45 -30.09
N LEU A 106 30.08 25.70 -29.67
CA LEU A 106 28.94 26.09 -28.83
C LEU A 106 27.59 25.78 -29.48
N VAL A 107 27.43 26.07 -30.78
CA VAL A 107 26.20 25.74 -31.52
C VAL A 107 25.99 24.22 -31.61
N ARG A 108 27.06 23.43 -31.81
CA ARG A 108 26.99 21.96 -31.79
C ARG A 108 26.52 21.44 -30.44
N GLU A 109 27.11 21.93 -29.35
CA GLU A 109 26.75 21.55 -27.98
C GLU A 109 25.30 21.94 -27.65
N ILE A 110 24.87 23.15 -28.03
CA ILE A 110 23.48 23.59 -27.83
C ILE A 110 22.50 22.69 -28.60
N ARG A 111 22.81 22.32 -29.86
CA ARG A 111 21.97 21.41 -30.66
C ARG A 111 21.89 20.02 -30.04
N ALA A 112 23.02 19.47 -29.60
CA ALA A 112 23.07 18.17 -28.94
C ALA A 112 22.29 18.18 -27.62
N SER A 113 22.50 19.20 -26.78
CA SER A 113 21.77 19.38 -25.51
C SER A 113 20.27 19.55 -25.74
N SER A 114 19.86 20.32 -26.76
CA SER A 114 18.46 20.50 -27.13
C SER A 114 17.83 19.17 -27.58
N GLN A 115 18.55 18.34 -28.36
CA GLN A 115 18.05 17.03 -28.76
C GLN A 115 17.85 16.10 -27.55
N THR A 116 18.79 16.09 -26.61
CA THR A 116 18.64 15.32 -25.36
C THR A 116 17.46 15.82 -24.54
N ALA A 117 17.27 17.14 -24.43
CA ALA A 117 16.14 17.74 -23.72
C ALA A 117 14.79 17.40 -24.38
N MET A 118 14.72 17.31 -25.71
CA MET A 118 13.53 16.85 -26.44
C MET A 118 13.15 15.43 -26.03
N THR A 119 14.11 14.51 -26.09
CA THR A 119 13.90 13.10 -25.72
C THR A 119 13.47 12.97 -24.26
N LEU A 120 14.08 13.74 -23.35
CA LEU A 120 13.70 13.76 -21.93
C LEU A 120 12.27 14.28 -21.71
N SER A 121 11.86 15.33 -22.43
CA SER A 121 10.50 15.87 -22.37
C SER A 121 9.46 14.83 -22.84
N GLU A 122 9.72 14.13 -23.95
CA GLU A 122 8.85 13.05 -24.44
C GLU A 122 8.74 11.88 -23.45
N GLN A 123 9.87 11.48 -22.86
CA GLN A 123 9.88 10.48 -21.79
C GLN A 123 9.11 10.93 -20.55
N LEU A 124 9.22 12.20 -20.17
CA LEU A 124 8.52 12.77 -19.02
C LEU A 124 7.01 12.78 -19.24
N SER A 125 6.55 13.19 -20.43
CA SER A 125 5.15 13.13 -20.83
C SER A 125 4.60 11.70 -20.79
N SER A 126 5.32 10.73 -21.36
CA SER A 126 4.95 9.31 -21.31
C SER A 126 4.87 8.77 -19.88
N ARG A 127 5.85 9.11 -19.02
CA ARG A 127 5.83 8.72 -17.60
C ARG A 127 4.71 9.39 -16.83
N SER A 128 4.37 10.64 -17.15
CA SER A 128 3.23 11.33 -16.55
C SER A 128 1.91 10.63 -16.89
N ALA A 129 1.72 10.25 -18.16
CA ALA A 129 0.55 9.48 -18.58
C ALA A 129 0.45 8.12 -17.86
N GLN A 130 1.57 7.41 -17.69
CA GLN A 130 1.60 6.17 -16.91
C GLN A 130 1.27 6.38 -15.43
N LEU A 131 1.77 7.48 -14.84
CA LEU A 131 1.46 7.85 -13.47
C LEU A 131 -0.04 8.17 -13.30
N SER A 132 -0.66 8.83 -14.28
CA SER A 132 -2.10 9.08 -14.31
C SER A 132 -2.89 7.77 -14.23
N VAL A 133 -2.59 6.81 -15.11
CA VAL A 133 -3.27 5.50 -15.13
C VAL A 133 -3.09 4.76 -13.80
N LYS A 134 -1.89 4.76 -13.22
CA LYS A 134 -1.64 4.14 -11.91
C LYS A 134 -2.41 4.85 -10.80
N THR A 135 -2.53 6.17 -10.85
CA THR A 135 -3.25 6.97 -9.87
C THR A 135 -4.76 6.70 -9.93
N GLU A 136 -5.32 6.55 -11.13
CA GLU A 136 -6.72 6.14 -11.34
C GLU A 136 -6.98 4.72 -10.81
N GLN A 137 -6.10 3.75 -11.11
CA GLN A 137 -6.20 2.39 -10.59
C GLN A 137 -6.10 2.34 -9.06
N GLN A 138 -5.19 3.13 -8.49
CA GLN A 138 -5.05 3.26 -7.04
C GLN A 138 -6.31 3.86 -6.42
N SER A 139 -6.91 4.88 -7.03
CA SER A 139 -8.18 5.46 -6.59
C SER A 139 -9.30 4.41 -6.58
N ALA A 140 -9.44 3.63 -7.66
CA ALA A 140 -10.43 2.56 -7.72
C ALA A 140 -10.22 1.49 -6.62
N SER A 141 -8.97 1.11 -6.36
CA SER A 141 -8.62 0.16 -5.30
C SER A 141 -8.89 0.72 -3.91
N LEU A 142 -8.64 2.02 -3.68
CA LEU A 142 -8.97 2.70 -2.42
C LEU A 142 -10.48 2.72 -2.18
N ILE A 143 -11.29 3.03 -3.19
CA ILE A 143 -12.76 3.02 -3.08
C ILE A 143 -13.26 1.61 -2.71
N GLN A 144 -12.78 0.57 -3.39
CA GLN A 144 -13.16 -0.81 -3.07
C GLN A 144 -12.71 -1.22 -1.66
N THR A 145 -11.52 -0.80 -1.25
CA THR A 145 -11.01 -1.08 0.10
C THR A 145 -11.84 -0.36 1.16
N ALA A 146 -12.19 0.91 0.94
CA ALA A 146 -13.07 1.68 1.82
C ALA A 146 -14.45 1.03 1.97
N ALA A 147 -15.08 0.61 0.87
CA ALA A 147 -16.34 -0.13 0.92
C ALA A 147 -16.22 -1.46 1.71
N SER A 148 -15.10 -2.17 1.54
CA SER A 148 -14.82 -3.39 2.29
C SER A 148 -14.64 -3.10 3.79
N MET A 149 -14.01 -1.98 4.14
CA MET A 149 -13.85 -1.53 5.52
C MET A 149 -15.18 -1.13 6.17
N GLU A 150 -16.09 -0.49 5.43
CA GLU A 150 -17.43 -0.18 5.92
C GLU A 150 -18.23 -1.46 6.20
N GLN A 151 -18.18 -2.44 5.29
CA GLN A 151 -18.82 -3.73 5.49
C GLN A 151 -18.23 -4.48 6.69
N MET A 152 -16.90 -4.42 6.86
CA MET A 152 -16.21 -5.01 8.00
C MET A 152 -16.66 -4.32 9.30
N ALA A 153 -16.71 -2.98 9.34
CA ALA A 153 -17.19 -2.22 10.50
C ALA A 153 -18.63 -2.59 10.87
N ALA A 154 -19.53 -2.72 9.88
CA ALA A 154 -20.90 -3.16 10.10
C ALA A 154 -20.97 -4.57 10.68
N SER A 155 -20.16 -5.50 10.15
CA SER A 155 -20.10 -6.89 10.61
C SER A 155 -19.53 -7.00 12.04
N THR A 156 -18.48 -6.23 12.36
CA THR A 156 -17.91 -6.15 13.70
C THR A 156 -18.92 -5.60 14.72
N ARG A 157 -19.69 -4.56 14.38
CA ARG A 157 -20.77 -4.07 15.26
C ARG A 157 -21.86 -5.11 15.48
N ASN A 158 -22.27 -5.81 14.43
CA ASN A 158 -23.26 -6.88 14.53
C ASN A 158 -22.75 -8.03 15.42
N ASN A 159 -21.46 -8.40 15.30
CA ASN A 159 -20.82 -9.34 16.21
C ASN A 159 -20.86 -8.86 17.67
N ALA A 160 -20.54 -7.60 17.94
CA ALA A 160 -20.60 -7.05 19.30
C ALA A 160 -22.00 -7.18 19.91
N ASP A 161 -23.04 -6.84 19.15
CA ASP A 161 -24.43 -6.99 19.59
C ASP A 161 -24.83 -8.46 19.79
N ASN A 162 -24.46 -9.35 18.87
CA ASN A 162 -24.74 -10.79 19.00
C ASN A 162 -24.03 -11.41 20.20
N THR A 163 -22.78 -11.03 20.45
CA THR A 163 -22.01 -11.47 21.62
C THR A 163 -22.68 -11.01 22.92
N ARG A 164 -23.14 -9.75 22.97
CA ARG A 164 -23.90 -9.22 24.11
C ARG A 164 -25.19 -9.99 24.34
N LEU A 165 -25.97 -10.23 23.28
CA LEU A 165 -27.21 -11.01 23.36
C LEU A 165 -26.96 -12.46 23.79
N ALA A 166 -25.91 -13.10 23.27
CA ALA A 166 -25.52 -14.46 23.65
C ALA A 166 -25.11 -14.54 25.13
N SER A 167 -24.37 -13.56 25.63
CA SER A 167 -23.99 -13.46 27.05
C SER A 167 -25.23 -13.32 27.95
N GLU A 168 -26.18 -12.46 27.58
CA GLU A 168 -27.46 -12.32 28.30
C GLU A 168 -28.26 -13.63 28.32
N ARG A 169 -28.33 -14.33 27.18
CA ARG A 169 -29.01 -15.63 27.07
C ARG A 169 -28.35 -16.71 27.90
N ALA A 170 -27.02 -16.76 27.94
CA ALA A 170 -26.27 -17.66 28.80
C ALA A 170 -26.57 -17.37 30.28
N ASN A 171 -26.59 -16.10 30.69
CA ASN A 171 -26.92 -15.73 32.06
C ASN A 171 -28.36 -16.15 32.44
N LEU A 172 -29.33 -15.95 31.56
CA LEU A 172 -30.70 -16.42 31.77
C LEU A 172 -30.78 -17.95 31.92
N ALA A 173 -30.06 -18.69 31.08
CA ALA A 173 -29.98 -20.15 31.17
C ALA A 173 -29.37 -20.60 32.52
N THR A 174 -28.33 -19.91 32.99
CA THR A 174 -27.72 -20.15 34.31
C THR A 174 -28.72 -19.96 35.44
N VAL A 175 -29.50 -18.87 35.41
CA VAL A 175 -30.53 -18.59 36.41
C VAL A 175 -31.61 -19.67 36.41
N GLN A 176 -32.07 -20.09 35.22
CA GLN A 176 -33.09 -21.14 35.08
C GLN A 176 -32.58 -22.50 35.56
N ALA A 177 -31.37 -22.89 35.18
CA ALA A 177 -30.75 -24.15 35.61
C ALA A 177 -30.54 -24.19 37.13
N ARG A 178 -30.10 -23.08 37.74
CA ARG A 178 -29.98 -22.96 39.19
C ARG A 178 -31.32 -23.12 39.91
N LYS A 179 -32.39 -22.49 39.39
CA LYS A 179 -33.76 -22.68 39.91
C LYS A 179 -34.24 -24.13 39.73
N GLY A 180 -33.90 -24.77 38.61
CA GLY A 180 -34.16 -26.18 38.37
C GLY A 180 -33.46 -27.09 39.40
N GLY A 181 -32.19 -26.82 39.69
CA GLY A 181 -31.43 -27.54 40.72
C GLY A 181 -32.05 -27.38 42.12
N GLU A 182 -32.49 -26.18 42.49
CA GLU A 182 -33.18 -25.94 43.76
C GLU A 182 -34.49 -26.74 43.86
N LEU A 183 -35.28 -26.80 42.78
CA LEU A 183 -36.49 -27.62 42.72
C LEU A 183 -36.18 -29.12 42.82
N MET A 184 -35.11 -29.61 42.19
CA MET A 184 -34.68 -31.00 42.34
C MET A 184 -34.29 -31.31 43.79
N GLY A 185 -33.61 -30.40 44.48
CA GLY A 185 -33.31 -30.52 45.91
C GLY A 185 -34.56 -30.61 46.78
N GLN A 186 -35.62 -29.85 46.47
CA GLN A 186 -36.92 -29.97 47.16
C GLN A 186 -37.59 -31.32 46.92
N VAL A 187 -37.53 -31.84 45.68
CA VAL A 187 -38.08 -33.17 45.35
C VAL A 187 -37.30 -34.27 46.08
N ALA A 188 -35.97 -34.18 46.15
CA ALA A 188 -35.12 -35.12 46.88
C ALA A 188 -35.50 -35.17 48.37
N ASN A 189 -35.69 -34.00 49.01
CA ASN A 189 -36.14 -33.92 50.40
C ASN A 189 -37.52 -34.58 50.61
N ASN A 190 -38.47 -34.36 49.70
CA ASN A 190 -39.78 -35.00 49.78
C ASN A 190 -39.69 -36.53 49.64
N MET A 191 -38.84 -37.03 48.74
CA MET A 191 -38.62 -38.47 48.58
C MET A 191 -37.99 -39.10 49.84
N GLN A 192 -37.09 -38.38 50.51
CA GLN A 192 -36.53 -38.79 51.80
C GLN A 192 -37.62 -38.90 52.87
N SER A 193 -38.50 -37.90 52.99
CA SER A 193 -39.64 -37.95 53.92
C SER A 193 -40.63 -39.09 53.61
N ILE A 194 -40.87 -39.39 52.32
CA ILE A 194 -41.71 -40.53 51.93
C ILE A 194 -41.05 -41.86 52.34
N THR A 195 -39.73 -41.96 52.19
CA THR A 195 -38.95 -43.15 52.60
C THR A 195 -39.07 -43.40 54.10
N GLU A 196 -38.93 -42.34 54.90
CA GLU A 196 -39.11 -42.39 56.36
C GLU A 196 -40.53 -42.80 56.75
N CYS A 197 -41.54 -42.25 56.06
CA CYS A 197 -42.94 -42.63 56.29
C CYS A 197 -43.21 -44.11 55.94
N ALA A 198 -42.67 -44.61 54.83
CA ALA A 198 -42.79 -46.01 54.42
C ALA A 198 -42.13 -46.97 55.43
N GLN A 199 -40.99 -46.57 56.01
CA GLN A 199 -40.33 -47.33 57.07
C GLN A 199 -41.22 -47.44 58.32
N GLN A 200 -41.79 -46.32 58.78
CA GLN A 200 -42.73 -46.30 59.90
C GLN A 200 -43.98 -47.15 59.63
N MET A 201 -44.54 -47.08 58.42
CA MET A 201 -45.66 -47.92 58.03
C MET A 201 -45.30 -49.42 58.09
N THR A 202 -44.10 -49.80 57.65
CA THR A 202 -43.63 -51.19 57.71
C THR A 202 -43.56 -51.72 59.14
N GLU A 203 -43.11 -50.90 60.09
CA GLU A 203 -43.08 -51.22 61.52
C GLU A 203 -44.50 -51.43 62.08
N ILE A 204 -45.42 -50.51 61.77
CA ILE A 204 -46.83 -50.59 62.21
C ILE A 204 -47.51 -51.85 61.65
N ILE A 205 -47.32 -52.14 60.36
CA ILE A 205 -47.93 -53.32 59.73
C ILE A 205 -47.34 -54.61 60.28
N SER A 206 -46.05 -54.63 60.61
CA SER A 206 -45.42 -55.79 61.26
C SER A 206 -45.96 -56.00 62.69
N LEU A 207 -46.28 -54.93 63.42
CA LEU A 207 -46.97 -55.01 64.70
C LEU A 207 -48.40 -55.58 64.54
N ILE A 208 -49.15 -55.14 63.53
CA ILE A 208 -50.51 -55.63 63.25
C ILE A 208 -50.50 -57.13 62.90
N ASP A 209 -49.55 -57.58 62.08
CA ASP A 209 -49.37 -59.01 61.79
C ASP A 209 -49.06 -59.81 63.07
N GLY A 210 -48.22 -59.26 63.95
CA GLY A 210 -47.95 -59.82 65.27
C GLY A 210 -49.21 -59.93 66.16
N ILE A 211 -50.05 -58.90 66.18
CA ILE A 211 -51.34 -58.90 66.92
C ILE A 211 -52.30 -59.94 66.31
N ALA A 212 -52.38 -60.04 64.98
CA ALA A 212 -53.20 -61.03 64.30
C ALA A 212 -52.74 -62.46 64.64
N PHE A 213 -51.43 -62.71 64.66
CA PHE A 213 -50.87 -64.00 65.08
C PHE A 213 -51.21 -64.33 66.54
N GLN A 214 -51.02 -63.38 67.47
CA GLN A 214 -51.39 -63.56 68.87
C GLN A 214 -52.88 -63.86 69.04
N THR A 215 -53.74 -63.13 68.30
CA THR A 215 -55.21 -63.32 68.31
C THR A 215 -55.59 -64.71 67.78
N ASN A 216 -54.90 -65.19 66.74
CA ASN A 216 -55.09 -66.53 66.20
C ASN A 216 -54.73 -67.63 67.22
N ILE A 217 -53.65 -67.45 67.99
CA ILE A 217 -53.26 -68.38 69.07
C ILE A 217 -54.27 -68.33 70.22
N LEU A 218 -54.72 -67.14 70.64
CA LEU A 218 -55.76 -66.96 71.66
C LEU A 218 -57.07 -67.65 71.25
N ALA A 219 -57.50 -67.47 70.00
CA ALA A 219 -58.71 -68.07 69.46
C ALA A 219 -58.60 -69.61 69.37
N LEU A 220 -57.42 -70.14 69.00
CA LEU A 220 -57.16 -71.57 69.03
C LEU A 220 -57.27 -72.13 70.44
N ASN A 221 -56.63 -71.48 71.42
CA ASN A 221 -56.70 -71.90 72.83
C ASN A 221 -58.15 -71.88 73.35
N ALA A 222 -58.92 -70.85 73.00
CA ALA A 222 -60.33 -70.76 73.34
C ALA A 222 -61.18 -71.86 72.67
N ALA A 223 -60.91 -72.19 71.40
CA ALA A 223 -61.59 -73.29 70.70
C ALA A 223 -61.31 -74.66 71.34
N VAL A 224 -60.06 -74.88 71.79
CA VAL A 224 -59.66 -76.10 72.51
C VAL A 224 -60.38 -76.19 73.87
N GLU A 225 -60.43 -75.11 74.64
CA GLU A 225 -61.10 -75.11 75.94
C GLU A 225 -62.63 -75.22 75.79
N ALA A 226 -63.21 -74.63 74.75
CA ALA A 226 -64.62 -74.81 74.40
C ALA A 226 -64.95 -76.26 74.02
N ALA A 227 -64.07 -76.95 73.29
CA ALA A 227 -64.22 -78.37 73.00
C ALA A 227 -64.12 -79.23 74.28
N ARG A 228 -63.28 -78.83 75.22
CA ARG A 228 -63.10 -79.48 76.53
C ARG A 228 -64.33 -79.36 77.44
N ALA A 229 -65.09 -78.27 77.31
CA ALA A 229 -66.33 -78.04 78.04
C ALA A 229 -67.57 -78.79 77.49
N GLY A 230 -67.42 -79.55 76.39
CA GLY A 230 -68.48 -80.38 75.82
C GLY A 230 -69.69 -79.58 75.33
N ASP A 231 -70.91 -80.01 75.70
CA ASP A 231 -72.15 -79.38 75.22
C ASP A 231 -72.33 -77.93 75.70
N HIS A 232 -71.76 -77.55 76.84
CA HIS A 232 -71.81 -76.18 77.36
C HIS A 232 -70.88 -75.21 76.61
N GLY A 233 -69.89 -75.72 75.86
CA GLY A 233 -68.91 -74.92 75.12
C GLY A 233 -69.27 -74.64 73.66
N LYS A 234 -70.38 -75.21 73.13
CA LYS A 234 -70.75 -75.11 71.70
C LYS A 234 -70.83 -73.68 71.18
N GLY A 235 -71.44 -72.75 71.93
CA GLY A 235 -71.52 -71.34 71.56
C GLY A 235 -70.16 -70.64 71.55
N PHE A 236 -69.31 -70.93 72.53
CA PHE A 236 -67.94 -70.40 72.61
C PHE A 236 -67.03 -70.92 71.50
N SER A 237 -67.21 -72.18 71.08
CA SER A 237 -66.45 -72.78 69.97
C SER A 237 -66.70 -72.07 68.64
N VAL A 238 -67.95 -71.68 68.36
CA VAL A 238 -68.30 -70.92 67.14
C VAL A 238 -67.67 -69.53 67.17
N VAL A 239 -67.75 -68.81 68.30
CA VAL A 239 -67.13 -67.49 68.44
C VAL A 239 -65.60 -67.59 68.30
N ALA A 240 -64.97 -68.60 68.90
CA ALA A 240 -63.53 -68.83 68.77
C ALA A 240 -63.13 -69.12 67.31
N GLY A 241 -63.95 -69.88 66.56
CA GLY A 241 -63.76 -70.09 65.12
C GLY A 241 -63.84 -68.80 64.30
N GLU A 242 -64.81 -67.94 64.60
CA GLU A 242 -64.98 -66.66 63.90
C GLU A 242 -63.83 -65.68 64.21
N VAL A 243 -63.40 -65.59 65.48
CA VAL A 243 -62.24 -64.78 65.89
C VAL A 243 -60.96 -65.28 65.20
N ARG A 244 -60.79 -66.61 65.08
CA ARG A 244 -59.66 -67.20 64.35
C ARG A 244 -59.68 -66.84 62.86
N ASN A 245 -60.85 -66.90 62.22
CA ASN A 245 -61.01 -66.51 60.82
C ASN A 245 -60.71 -65.02 60.61
N LEU A 246 -61.18 -64.15 61.51
CA LEU A 246 -60.89 -62.72 61.48
C LEU A 246 -59.40 -62.42 61.67
N ALA A 247 -58.72 -63.16 62.55
CA ALA A 247 -57.28 -63.07 62.74
C ALA A 247 -56.51 -63.46 61.47
N HIS A 248 -56.91 -64.56 60.79
CA HIS A 248 -56.31 -64.96 59.52
C HIS A 248 -56.49 -63.90 58.43
N ARG A 249 -57.71 -63.36 58.29
CA ARG A 249 -58.00 -62.27 57.34
C ARG A 249 -57.18 -61.01 57.63
N SER A 250 -56.95 -60.69 58.91
CA SER A 250 -56.13 -59.54 59.31
C SER A 250 -54.66 -59.73 58.97
N ALA A 251 -54.11 -60.94 59.18
CA ALA A 251 -52.74 -61.27 58.80
C ALA A 251 -52.54 -61.23 57.27
N GLU A 252 -53.50 -61.75 56.50
CA GLU A 252 -53.46 -61.68 55.04
C GLU A 252 -53.50 -60.23 54.53
N ALA A 253 -54.40 -59.41 55.08
CA ALA A 253 -54.47 -57.98 54.76
C ALA A 253 -53.17 -57.23 55.13
N ALA A 254 -52.60 -57.51 56.31
CA ALA A 254 -51.32 -56.94 56.73
C ALA A 254 -50.20 -57.31 55.75
N LYS A 255 -50.14 -58.57 55.30
CA LYS A 255 -49.16 -59.02 54.30
C LYS A 255 -49.34 -58.32 52.95
N SER A 256 -50.57 -58.13 52.48
CA SER A 256 -50.85 -57.38 51.26
C SER A 256 -50.43 -55.91 51.36
N ILE A 257 -50.72 -55.25 52.49
CA ILE A 257 -50.29 -53.86 52.71
C ILE A 257 -48.77 -53.76 52.76
N LYS A 258 -48.09 -54.70 53.45
CA LYS A 258 -46.63 -54.76 53.50
C LYS A 258 -46.02 -54.84 52.09
N SER A 259 -46.56 -55.71 51.24
CA SER A 259 -46.12 -55.82 49.85
C SER A 259 -46.29 -54.52 49.05
N LEU A 260 -47.37 -53.75 49.29
CA LEU A 260 -47.57 -52.45 48.63
C LEU A 260 -46.58 -51.40 49.13
N ILE A 261 -46.26 -51.41 50.42
CA ILE A 261 -45.24 -50.53 51.01
C ILE A 261 -43.86 -50.85 50.42
N ASP A 262 -43.50 -52.13 50.30
CA ASP A 262 -42.22 -52.56 49.70
C ASP A 262 -42.09 -52.07 48.24
N VAL A 263 -43.15 -52.21 47.43
CA VAL A 263 -43.18 -51.69 46.05
C VAL A 263 -43.04 -50.17 46.03
N THR A 264 -43.74 -49.47 46.92
CA THR A 264 -43.67 -48.01 47.02
C THR A 264 -42.26 -47.54 47.41
N SER A 265 -41.63 -48.22 48.37
CA SER A 265 -40.26 -47.94 48.82
C SER A 265 -39.24 -48.13 47.69
N ASN A 266 -39.37 -49.20 46.90
CA ASN A 266 -38.54 -49.41 45.71
C ASN A 266 -38.73 -48.30 44.67
N ASN A 267 -39.97 -47.88 44.39
CA ASN A 267 -40.25 -46.81 43.43
C ASN A 267 -39.67 -45.46 43.90
N VAL A 268 -39.76 -45.15 45.19
CA VAL A 268 -39.19 -43.93 45.76
C VAL A 268 -37.66 -43.96 45.67
N THR A 269 -37.03 -45.10 45.97
CA THR A 269 -35.57 -45.28 45.85
C THR A 269 -35.10 -45.03 44.41
N GLN A 270 -35.81 -45.57 43.41
CA GLN A 270 -35.53 -45.29 42.00
C GLN A 270 -35.73 -43.79 41.68
N GLY A 271 -36.78 -43.17 42.22
CA GLY A 271 -37.03 -41.74 42.09
C GLY A 271 -35.89 -40.87 42.62
N VAL A 272 -35.31 -41.23 43.77
CA VAL A 272 -34.14 -40.54 44.35
C VAL A 272 -32.95 -40.58 43.40
N THR A 273 -32.67 -41.73 42.77
CA THR A 273 -31.57 -41.84 41.80
C THR A 273 -31.79 -40.92 40.59
N VAL A 274 -32.99 -40.90 40.03
CA VAL A 274 -33.32 -40.04 38.86
C VAL A 274 -33.23 -38.55 39.22
N VAL A 275 -33.70 -38.16 40.41
CA VAL A 275 -33.61 -36.78 40.88
C VAL A 275 -32.15 -36.35 41.09
N SER A 276 -31.31 -37.23 41.64
CA SER A 276 -29.87 -36.95 41.82
C SER A 276 -29.16 -36.76 40.47
N GLU A 277 -29.49 -37.58 39.48
CA GLU A 277 -28.96 -37.42 38.12
C GLU A 277 -29.45 -36.12 37.47
N ALA A 278 -30.73 -35.76 37.66
CA ALA A 278 -31.27 -34.49 37.19
C ALA A 278 -30.60 -33.28 37.86
N GLU A 279 -30.34 -33.34 39.17
CA GLU A 279 -29.60 -32.32 39.91
C GLU A 279 -28.18 -32.13 39.35
N LYS A 280 -27.46 -33.25 39.12
CA LYS A 280 -26.13 -33.23 38.50
C LYS A 280 -26.16 -32.57 37.11
N ASN A 281 -27.14 -32.94 36.27
CA ASN A 281 -27.30 -32.34 34.94
C ASN A 281 -27.57 -30.83 35.01
N MET A 282 -28.35 -30.36 36.00
CA MET A 282 -28.54 -28.92 36.21
C MET A 282 -27.23 -28.21 36.57
N HIS A 283 -26.38 -28.85 37.39
CA HIS A 283 -25.07 -28.30 37.76
C HIS A 283 -24.11 -28.24 36.56
N GLU A 284 -24.13 -29.25 35.70
CA GLU A 284 -23.35 -29.25 34.45
C GLU A 284 -23.81 -28.13 33.50
N ILE A 285 -25.11 -27.87 33.39
CA ILE A 285 -25.65 -26.75 32.59
C ILE A 285 -25.16 -25.39 33.15
N VAL A 286 -25.18 -25.19 34.46
CA VAL A 286 -24.68 -23.96 35.10
C VAL A 286 -23.21 -23.74 34.76
N ASN A 287 -22.37 -24.77 34.89
CA ASN A 287 -20.95 -24.68 34.56
C ASN A 287 -20.70 -24.43 33.07
N GLY A 288 -21.42 -25.14 32.20
CA GLY A 288 -21.31 -24.97 30.74
C GLY A 288 -21.73 -23.56 30.30
N SER A 289 -22.84 -23.05 30.84
CA SER A 289 -23.32 -21.69 30.55
C SER A 289 -22.36 -20.62 31.07
N GLY A 290 -21.73 -20.84 32.22
CA GLY A 290 -20.64 -19.98 32.72
C GLY A 290 -19.44 -19.94 31.77
N HIS A 291 -19.08 -21.08 31.17
CA HIS A 291 -18.02 -21.13 30.15
C HIS A 291 -18.38 -20.33 28.89
N VAL A 292 -19.63 -20.44 28.42
CA VAL A 292 -20.14 -19.65 27.30
C VAL A 292 -20.08 -18.16 27.59
N SER A 293 -20.49 -17.73 28.80
CA SER A 293 -20.40 -16.33 29.22
C SER A 293 -18.97 -15.81 29.14
N LYS A 294 -18.00 -16.57 29.66
CA LYS A 294 -16.58 -16.19 29.61
C LYS A 294 -16.06 -16.06 28.17
N LEU A 295 -16.43 -16.99 27.29
CA LEU A 295 -16.08 -16.91 25.87
C LEU A 295 -16.68 -15.67 25.21
N MET A 296 -17.91 -15.29 25.57
CA MET A 296 -18.52 -14.06 25.06
C MET A 296 -17.76 -12.81 25.54
N ASP A 297 -17.27 -12.79 26.79
CA ASP A 297 -16.45 -11.68 27.28
C ASP A 297 -15.14 -11.53 26.49
N GLU A 298 -14.47 -12.64 26.20
CA GLU A 298 -13.25 -12.67 25.38
C GLU A 298 -13.51 -12.21 23.93
N ILE A 299 -14.62 -12.66 23.32
CA ILE A 299 -15.04 -12.22 21.99
C ILE A 299 -15.37 -10.73 21.99
N SER A 300 -16.04 -10.23 23.04
CA SER A 300 -16.39 -8.81 23.15
C SER A 300 -15.14 -7.94 23.23
N ALA A 301 -14.13 -8.35 24.00
CA ALA A 301 -12.85 -7.64 24.08
C ALA A 301 -12.14 -7.60 22.72
N THR A 302 -12.07 -8.75 22.04
CA THR A 302 -11.46 -8.86 20.70
C THR A 302 -12.22 -8.02 19.67
N THR A 303 -13.55 -8.00 19.73
CA THR A 303 -14.41 -7.23 18.82
C THR A 303 -14.19 -5.72 19.01
N ALA A 304 -14.02 -5.26 20.24
CA ALA A 304 -13.69 -3.86 20.54
C ALA A 304 -12.30 -3.46 20.02
N GLU A 305 -11.32 -4.38 20.05
CA GLU A 305 -10.00 -4.15 19.47
C GLU A 305 -10.05 -4.11 17.93
N GLN A 306 -10.84 -5.00 17.31
CA GLN A 306 -11.10 -4.96 15.87
C GLN A 306 -11.75 -3.64 15.44
N GLU A 307 -12.72 -3.13 16.18
CA GLU A 307 -13.35 -1.84 15.87
C GLU A 307 -12.34 -0.68 15.89
N LYS A 308 -11.42 -0.67 16.86
CA LYS A 308 -10.32 0.30 16.90
C LYS A 308 -9.39 0.15 15.71
N GLY A 309 -9.01 -1.08 15.36
CA GLY A 309 -8.17 -1.37 14.20
C GLY A 309 -8.81 -0.91 12.89
N ILE A 310 -10.10 -1.16 12.71
CA ILE A 310 -10.88 -0.70 11.54
C ILE A 310 -10.88 0.82 11.46
N THR A 311 -11.05 1.51 12.58
CA THR A 311 -11.02 2.98 12.63
C THR A 311 -9.65 3.51 12.20
N GLN A 312 -8.55 2.92 12.68
CA GLN A 312 -7.20 3.30 12.29
C GLN A 312 -6.92 3.07 10.80
N ILE A 313 -7.36 1.93 10.26
CA ILE A 313 -7.22 1.63 8.83
C ILE A 313 -8.03 2.64 7.99
N THR A 314 -9.23 3.01 8.44
CA THR A 314 -10.07 4.00 7.76
C THR A 314 -9.40 5.38 7.71
N GLN A 315 -8.73 5.79 8.80
CA GLN A 315 -7.94 7.01 8.83
C GLN A 315 -6.74 6.94 7.87
N ALA A 316 -6.03 5.80 7.83
CA ALA A 316 -4.93 5.59 6.90
C ALA A 316 -5.38 5.61 5.43
N LEU A 317 -6.55 5.07 5.12
CA LEU A 317 -7.14 5.15 3.79
C LEU A 317 -7.46 6.59 3.38
N SER A 318 -7.94 7.41 4.31
CA SER A 318 -8.21 8.84 4.05
C SER A 318 -6.91 9.60 3.72
N GLU A 319 -5.80 9.27 4.39
CA GLU A 319 -4.50 9.87 4.08
C GLU A 319 -3.96 9.38 2.72
N LEU A 320 -4.14 8.09 2.39
CA LEU A 320 -3.80 7.57 1.06
C LEU A 320 -4.61 8.26 -0.05
N GLU A 321 -5.90 8.53 0.19
CA GLU A 321 -6.74 9.28 -0.75
C GLU A 321 -6.20 10.70 -0.97
N ARG A 322 -5.76 11.39 0.09
CA ARG A 322 -5.12 12.70 0.00
C ARG A 322 -3.85 12.66 -0.86
N VAL A 323 -3.02 11.63 -0.69
CA VAL A 323 -1.82 11.42 -1.52
C VAL A 323 -2.20 11.11 -2.97
N THR A 324 -3.22 10.28 -3.21
CA THR A 324 -3.73 9.99 -4.55
C THR A 324 -4.23 11.25 -5.25
N GLN A 325 -4.97 12.13 -4.57
CA GLN A 325 -5.38 13.43 -5.12
C GLN A 325 -4.17 14.33 -5.40
N SER A 326 -3.17 14.35 -4.51
CA SER A 326 -1.92 15.10 -4.77
C SER A 326 -1.18 14.59 -6.00
N ASN A 327 -1.21 13.28 -6.27
CA ASN A 327 -0.60 12.71 -7.47
C ASN A 327 -1.32 13.17 -8.74
N VAL A 328 -2.65 13.35 -8.72
CA VAL A 328 -3.40 13.91 -9.86
C VAL A 328 -2.91 15.32 -10.17
N ALA A 329 -2.79 16.18 -9.15
CA ALA A 329 -2.25 17.53 -9.34
C ALA A 329 -0.81 17.52 -9.86
N MET A 330 0.03 16.61 -9.35
CA MET A 330 1.41 16.45 -9.78
C MET A 330 1.52 15.98 -11.24
N VAL A 331 0.66 15.07 -11.68
CA VAL A 331 0.58 14.62 -13.09
C VAL A 331 0.25 15.78 -14.02
N ASP A 332 -0.72 16.62 -13.64
CA ASP A 332 -1.12 17.79 -14.42
C ASP A 332 0.02 18.82 -14.53
N GLU A 333 0.69 19.12 -13.41
CA GLU A 333 1.85 20.01 -13.37
C GLU A 333 3.04 19.46 -14.18
N LEU A 334 3.31 18.15 -14.10
CA LEU A 334 4.36 17.50 -14.89
C LEU A 334 4.06 17.53 -16.38
N SER A 335 2.80 17.31 -16.78
CA SER A 335 2.39 17.36 -18.17
C SER A 335 2.59 18.76 -18.72
N GLY A 336 2.11 19.79 -18.01
CA GLY A 336 2.31 21.19 -18.39
C GLY A 336 3.79 21.58 -18.47
N SER A 337 4.59 21.17 -17.49
CA SER A 337 6.03 21.44 -17.48
C SER A 337 6.77 20.77 -18.64
N SER A 338 6.36 19.55 -19.01
CA SER A 338 6.92 18.83 -20.16
C SER A 338 6.63 19.57 -21.47
N ASP A 339 5.41 20.08 -21.66
CA ASP A 339 5.02 20.84 -22.83
C ASP A 339 5.75 22.19 -22.93
N VAL A 340 5.93 22.89 -21.81
CA VAL A 340 6.74 24.12 -21.77
C VAL A 340 8.18 23.84 -22.16
N LEU A 341 8.80 22.79 -21.62
CA LEU A 341 10.17 22.39 -21.96
C LEU A 341 10.29 22.03 -23.44
N LYS A 342 9.33 21.27 -23.98
CA LYS A 342 9.26 20.92 -25.40
C LYS A 342 9.25 22.16 -26.29
N ASN A 343 8.42 23.15 -25.95
CA ASN A 343 8.34 24.40 -26.70
C ASN A 343 9.66 25.21 -26.63
N GLN A 344 10.30 25.28 -25.47
CA GLN A 344 11.61 25.94 -25.31
C GLN A 344 12.71 25.26 -26.15
N VAL A 345 12.70 23.93 -26.20
CA VAL A 345 13.63 23.16 -27.01
C VAL A 345 13.42 23.40 -28.50
N ILE A 346 12.16 23.42 -28.97
CA ILE A 346 11.81 23.74 -30.36
C ILE A 346 12.28 25.16 -30.72
N GLU A 347 12.11 26.12 -29.81
CA GLU A 347 12.57 27.49 -30.01
C GLU A 347 14.11 27.57 -30.12
N LEU A 348 14.85 26.89 -29.23
CA LEU A 348 16.31 26.81 -29.27
C LEU A 348 16.82 26.16 -30.57
N GLN A 349 16.19 25.07 -31.00
CA GLN A 349 16.51 24.42 -32.27
C GLN A 349 16.26 25.37 -33.45
N THR A 350 15.16 26.13 -33.43
CA THR A 350 14.84 27.12 -34.47
C THR A 350 15.87 28.25 -34.52
N ARG A 351 16.25 28.81 -33.36
CA ARG A 351 17.25 29.88 -33.27
C ARG A 351 18.65 29.42 -33.72
N THR A 352 19.02 28.18 -33.39
CA THR A 352 20.32 27.63 -33.78
C THR A 352 20.35 27.10 -35.22
N ARG A 353 19.20 26.82 -35.84
CA ARG A 353 19.10 26.30 -37.23
C ARG A 353 19.73 27.23 -38.26
N ASN A 354 19.66 28.54 -38.04
CA ASN A 354 20.21 29.55 -38.94
C ASN A 354 21.75 29.49 -39.04
N PHE A 355 22.42 28.87 -38.06
CA PHE A 355 23.87 28.67 -38.11
C PHE A 355 24.22 27.42 -38.93
N ARG A 356 24.91 27.61 -40.06
CA ARG A 356 25.45 26.54 -40.89
C ARG A 356 26.80 26.12 -40.33
N LEU A 357 26.87 24.89 -39.84
CA LEU A 357 28.10 24.27 -39.37
C LEU A 357 28.75 23.53 -40.54
N GLU A 358 30.07 23.34 -40.46
CA GLU A 358 30.76 22.43 -41.36
C GLU A 358 30.10 21.05 -41.23
N SER A 359 29.68 20.48 -42.36
CA SER A 359 29.17 19.11 -42.43
C SER A 359 30.34 18.16 -42.23
N GLY A 360 30.83 18.08 -40.99
CA GLY A 360 31.74 17.05 -40.56
C GLY A 360 31.06 15.71 -40.72
N SER A 361 31.64 14.87 -41.58
CA SER A 361 31.48 13.43 -41.64
C SER A 361 30.69 12.85 -40.46
N GLN A 362 29.40 12.62 -40.69
CA GLN A 362 28.49 11.97 -39.74
C GLN A 362 28.66 10.44 -39.77
N SER A 363 29.83 9.92 -40.19
CA SER A 363 30.07 8.47 -40.35
C SER A 363 30.91 7.82 -39.24
N ASP A 364 31.74 8.56 -38.48
CA ASP A 364 32.70 7.90 -37.56
C ASP A 364 32.20 7.70 -36.13
N TRP A 365 31.12 8.36 -35.71
CA TRP A 365 30.58 8.25 -34.34
C TRP A 365 29.52 7.15 -34.16
N GLN A 366 28.87 6.69 -35.24
CA GLN A 366 27.89 5.60 -35.16
C GLN A 366 28.57 4.23 -35.00
N ASP A 367 29.76 4.02 -35.59
CA ASP A 367 30.49 2.75 -35.47
C ASP A 367 31.17 2.57 -34.10
N ALA A 368 31.58 3.66 -33.45
CA ALA A 368 32.23 3.61 -32.13
C ALA A 368 31.27 3.25 -30.98
N VAL A 369 30.01 3.71 -31.04
CA VAL A 369 29.00 3.42 -30.00
C VAL A 369 28.45 1.99 -30.14
N GLN A 370 28.46 1.42 -31.35
CA GLN A 370 28.02 0.03 -31.57
C GLN A 370 29.03 -1.00 -31.05
N GLN A 371 30.33 -0.67 -30.97
CA GLN A 371 31.38 -1.59 -30.49
C GLN A 371 31.52 -1.64 -28.96
N GLU A 372 31.18 -0.58 -28.22
CA GLU A 372 31.25 -0.60 -26.74
C GLU A 372 30.06 -1.30 -26.06
N HIS A 373 28.92 -1.43 -26.72
CA HIS A 373 27.74 -2.08 -26.14
C HIS A 373 27.64 -3.61 -26.37
N GLY A 374 28.67 -4.24 -26.95
CA GLY A 374 28.70 -5.68 -27.25
C GLY A 374 29.16 -6.60 -26.11
N GLY A 375 29.51 -6.08 -24.93
CA GLY A 375 30.25 -6.85 -23.92
C GLY A 375 29.78 -6.66 -22.48
N TYR A 376 28.55 -7.06 -22.14
CA TYR A 376 28.21 -7.44 -20.76
C TYR A 376 27.31 -8.70 -20.75
N PRO A 377 27.57 -9.69 -19.87
CA PRO A 377 26.90 -10.97 -19.88
C PRO A 377 25.47 -10.86 -19.31
N ARG A 378 24.55 -11.63 -19.89
CA ARG A 378 23.22 -11.89 -19.31
C ARG A 378 23.37 -12.45 -17.90
N HIS A 379 23.00 -11.68 -16.89
CA HIS A 379 22.76 -12.22 -15.55
C HIS A 379 21.30 -12.65 -15.39
N ALA A 380 21.19 -13.92 -15.03
CA ALA A 380 20.07 -14.71 -14.52
C ALA A 380 18.75 -13.98 -14.16
N GLU A 381 17.68 -14.47 -14.78
CA GLU A 381 16.32 -14.45 -14.23
C GLU A 381 16.31 -15.16 -12.88
N HIS A 382 15.92 -14.45 -11.82
CA HIS A 382 15.37 -15.06 -10.62
C HIS A 382 13.90 -14.67 -10.53
N SER A 383 13.05 -15.67 -10.72
CA SER A 383 11.62 -15.64 -10.46
C SER A 383 11.34 -15.49 -8.97
N PHE A 384 10.44 -14.56 -8.63
CA PHE A 384 9.57 -14.61 -7.47
C PHE A 384 8.19 -14.09 -7.85
#